data_AF-A0AAU1EH85-F1
#
_entry.id   AF-A0AAU1EH85-F1
#
_cell.length_a   1.000
_cell.length_b   1.000
_cell.length_c   1.000
_cell.angle_alpha   90.00
_cell.angle_beta   90.00
_cell.angle_gamma   90.00
#
_symmetry.space_group_name_H-M   'P 1'
#
loop_
_entity.id
_entity.type
_entity.pdbx_description
1 polymer ?
#
loop_
_entity_poly.entity_id
_entity_poly.type
_entity_poly.pdbx_seq_one_letter_code
_entity_poly.pdbx_strand_id
1 'polypeptide(L)' 'MLDPAETEGPLHLDQASHFLSKIELGRGEAASMAPWRKRLFIATSSITADTAEHFSLARDRTVIMGSHIEV' A
#
# COMPACT_ATOMS: atom_id res chain seq x y z
N MET A 1 -6.83 -25.99 14.77
CA MET A 1 -6.11 -25.87 13.48
C MET A 1 -6.93 -26.67 12.47
N LEU A 2 -7.36 -26.08 11.35
CA LEU A 2 -8.22 -26.75 10.36
C LEU A 2 -7.46 -27.87 9.64
N ASP A 3 -8.14 -28.96 9.27
CA ASP A 3 -7.56 -30.02 8.44
C ASP A 3 -7.31 -29.47 7.01
N PRO A 4 -6.11 -29.61 6.42
CA PRO A 4 -5.83 -29.18 5.05
C PRO A 4 -6.76 -29.79 3.98
N ALA A 5 -7.40 -30.94 4.25
CA ALA A 5 -8.40 -31.54 3.37
C ALA A 5 -9.74 -30.78 3.40
N GLU A 6 -9.96 -29.94 4.40
CA GLU A 6 -11.14 -29.07 4.56
C GLU A 6 -10.89 -27.63 4.06
N THR A 7 -9.68 -27.34 3.57
CA THR A 7 -9.34 -26.06 2.91
C THR A 7 -9.17 -26.25 1.41
N GLU A 8 -8.82 -25.20 0.68
CA GLU A 8 -8.49 -25.27 -0.76
C GLU A 8 -7.20 -26.07 -1.07
N GLY A 9 -6.68 -26.85 -0.11
CA GLY A 9 -5.46 -27.64 -0.24
C GLY A 9 -4.18 -26.84 -0.02
N PRO A 10 -3.02 -27.40 -0.42
CA PRO A 10 -1.71 -26.78 -0.21
C PRO A 10 -1.53 -25.53 -1.08
N LEU A 11 -1.18 -24.41 -0.45
CA LEU A 11 -0.91 -23.14 -1.13
C LEU A 11 0.50 -23.10 -1.71
N HIS A 12 0.62 -22.74 -2.99
CA HIS A 12 1.90 -22.55 -3.67
C HIS A 12 2.38 -21.10 -3.53
N LEU A 13 2.88 -20.75 -2.33
CA LEU A 13 3.31 -19.38 -2.02
C LEU A 13 4.48 -18.90 -2.90
N ASP A 14 5.33 -19.81 -3.35
CA ASP A 14 6.47 -19.51 -4.24
C ASP A 14 6.05 -19.05 -5.64
N GLN A 15 4.78 -19.22 -6.02
CA GLN A 15 4.23 -18.76 -7.30
C GLN A 15 3.13 -17.71 -7.12
N ALA A 16 2.88 -17.26 -5.88
CA ALA A 16 1.86 -16.29 -5.60
C ALA A 16 2.22 -14.91 -6.17
N SER A 17 1.24 -14.29 -6.83
CA SER A 17 1.31 -12.88 -7.23
C SER A 17 0.71 -12.01 -6.13
N HIS A 18 1.39 -10.92 -5.80
CA HIS A 18 1.01 -10.03 -4.72
C HIS A 18 0.49 -8.72 -5.29
N PHE A 19 -0.68 -8.27 -4.83
CA PHE A 19 -1.26 -6.99 -5.23
C PHE A 19 -1.26 -6.07 -4.01
N LEU A 20 -0.54 -4.97 -4.10
CA LEU A 20 -0.37 -4.03 -3.00
C LEU A 20 -0.98 -2.69 -3.37
N SER A 21 -2.04 -2.28 -2.67
CA SER A 21 -2.61 -0.95 -2.84
C SER A 21 -1.83 0.08 -2.03
N LYS A 22 -1.28 1.09 -2.71
CA LYS A 22 -0.61 2.23 -2.09
C LYS A 22 -1.45 3.48 -2.28
N ILE A 23 -1.70 4.20 -1.19
CA ILE A 23 -2.36 5.50 -1.22
C ILE A 23 -1.29 6.58 -1.27
N GLU A 24 -1.41 7.48 -2.24
CA GLU A 24 -0.56 8.65 -2.38
C GLU A 24 -1.39 9.91 -2.17
N LEU A 25 -0.92 10.77 -1.26
CA LEU A 25 -1.63 12.00 -0.93
C LEU A 25 -1.16 13.17 -1.79
N GLY A 26 -2.11 13.83 -2.44
CA GLY A 26 -1.93 15.04 -3.22
C GLY A 26 -2.48 16.29 -2.54
N ARG A 27 -2.10 17.46 -3.04
CA ARG A 27 -2.64 18.74 -2.60
C ARG A 27 -3.95 18.99 -3.36
N GLY A 28 -5.08 18.95 -2.66
CA GLY A 28 -6.37 19.35 -3.23
C GLY A 28 -6.63 20.85 -3.08
N GLU A 29 -7.52 21.39 -3.92
CA GLU A 29 -7.94 22.80 -3.92
C GLU A 29 -8.90 23.16 -2.77
N ALA A 30 -9.46 22.15 -2.08
CA ALA A 30 -10.34 22.38 -0.95
C ALA A 30 -9.61 23.11 0.20
N ALA A 31 -10.23 24.16 0.73
CA ALA A 31 -9.73 24.93 1.88
C ALA A 31 -9.95 24.20 3.23
N SER A 32 -9.64 22.90 3.27
CA SER A 32 -9.75 22.02 4.44
C SER A 32 -8.76 22.38 5.56
N MET A 33 -7.62 22.96 5.19
CA MET A 33 -6.51 23.25 6.08
C MET A 33 -5.71 24.48 5.63
N ALA A 34 -5.05 25.14 6.58
CA ALA A 34 -4.04 26.14 6.28
C ALA A 34 -2.92 25.52 5.40
N PRO A 35 -2.38 26.24 4.40
CA PRO A 35 -1.44 25.67 3.43
C PRO A 35 -0.18 25.04 4.05
N TRP A 36 0.35 25.61 5.13
CA TRP A 36 1.51 25.07 5.84
C TRP A 36 1.19 23.73 6.52
N ARG A 37 -0.02 23.58 7.07
CA ARG A 37 -0.48 22.36 7.74
C ARG A 37 -0.70 21.24 6.73
N LYS A 38 -1.29 21.57 5.57
CA LYS A 38 -1.47 20.62 4.45
C LYS A 38 -0.13 20.12 3.92
N ARG A 39 0.88 21.00 3.77
CA ARG A 39 2.25 20.62 3.37
C ARG A 39 2.90 19.68 4.38
N LEU A 40 2.80 20.00 5.67
CA LEU A 40 3.38 19.18 6.74
C LEU A 40 2.75 17.78 6.75
N PHE A 41 1.41 17.70 6.67
CA PHE A 41 0.68 16.43 6.64
C PHE A 41 1.12 15.52 5.48
N ILE A 42 1.15 16.06 4.26
CA ILE A 42 1.59 15.31 3.07
C ILE A 42 3.03 14.83 3.24
N ALA A 43 3.95 15.71 3.65
CA ALA A 43 5.36 15.34 3.84
C ALA A 43 5.53 14.22 4.87
N THR A 44 4.82 14.28 5.99
CA THR A 44 4.88 13.22 7.01
C THR A 44 4.27 11.89 6.55
N SER A 45 3.25 11.94 5.69
CA SER A 45 2.63 10.73 5.13
C SER A 45 3.56 9.96 4.19
N SER A 46 4.52 10.63 3.56
CA SER A 46 5.48 10.02 2.63
C SER A 46 6.62 9.28 3.33
N ILE A 47 6.78 9.41 4.64
CA ILE A 47 7.87 8.78 5.40
C ILE A 47 7.74 7.25 5.45
N THR A 48 6.54 6.69 5.25
CA THR A 48 6.24 5.25 5.33
C THR A 48 6.16 4.53 3.95
N ALA A 49 6.72 5.12 2.88
CA ALA A 49 6.24 4.86 1.52
C ALA A 49 6.98 3.81 0.63
N ASP A 50 8.06 3.13 1.07
CA ASP A 50 8.56 1.95 0.32
C ASP A 50 7.93 0.67 0.88
N THR A 51 6.71 0.43 0.41
CA THR A 51 5.81 -0.58 0.96
C THR A 51 6.22 -2.01 0.54
N ALA A 52 6.87 -2.18 -0.62
CA ALA A 52 7.34 -3.48 -1.07
C ALA A 52 8.57 -3.94 -0.26
N GLU A 53 9.47 -3.01 0.07
CA GLU A 53 10.62 -3.28 0.93
C GLU A 53 10.18 -3.51 2.39
N HIS A 54 9.20 -2.73 2.88
CA HIS A 54 8.62 -2.93 4.22
C HIS A 54 7.99 -4.32 4.41
N PHE A 55 7.27 -4.82 3.40
CA PHE A 55 6.64 -6.15 3.46
C PHE A 55 7.57 -7.29 3.03
N SER A 56 8.84 -7.00 2.71
CA SER A 56 9.82 -8.00 2.24
C SER A 56 9.30 -8.84 1.07
N LEU A 57 8.47 -8.25 0.19
CA LEU A 57 7.88 -8.94 -0.94
C LEU A 57 8.84 -8.94 -2.14
N ALA A 58 8.87 -10.05 -2.88
CA ALA A 58 9.67 -10.15 -4.08
C ALA A 58 9.13 -9.19 -5.16
N ARG A 59 9.97 -8.22 -5.57
CA ARG A 59 9.57 -7.12 -6.48
C ARG A 59 9.11 -7.62 -7.86
N ASP A 60 9.65 -8.73 -8.33
CA ASP A 60 9.31 -9.38 -9.60
C ASP A 60 7.89 -9.98 -9.63
N ARG A 61 7.27 -10.19 -8.45
CA ARG A 61 5.94 -10.79 -8.29
C ARG A 61 4.95 -9.89 -7.54
N THR A 62 5.30 -8.62 -7.38
CA THR A 62 4.45 -7.64 -6.68
C THR A 62 3.99 -6.55 -7.63
N VAL A 63 2.68 -6.44 -7.81
CA VAL A 63 2.05 -5.33 -8.53
C VAL A 63 1.61 -4.28 -7.50
N ILE A 64 2.20 -3.09 -7.59
CA ILE A 64 1.78 -1.95 -6.76
C ILE A 64 0.68 -1.18 -7.49
N MET A 65 -0.51 -1.18 -6.91
CA MET A 65 -1.67 -0.42 -7.37
C MET A 65 -1.70 0.93 -6.65
N GLY A 66 -1.35 2.00 -7.35
CA GLY A 66 -1.40 3.36 -6.81
C GLY A 66 -2.83 3.92 -6.81
N SER A 67 -3.20 4.64 -5.75
CA SER A 67 -4.42 5.44 -5.66
C SER A 67 -4.06 6.85 -5.20
N HIS A 68 -4.49 7.86 -5.95
CA HIS A 68 -4.25 9.27 -5.62
C HIS A 68 -5.44 9.85 -4.85
N ILE A 69 -5.20 10.38 -3.65
CA ILE A 69 -6.22 11.02 -2.83
C ILE A 69 -5.83 12.47 -2.56
N GLU A 70 -6.74 13.38 -2.86
CA GLU A 70 -6.57 14.81 -2.57
C GLU A 70 -7.00 15.15 -1.15
N VAL A 71 -6.21 15.99 -0.47
CA VAL A 71 -6.48 16.49 0.89
C VAL A 71 -6.42 18.00 0.95
#